data_AF-A0A1W9P783-F1
#
_entry.id   AF-A0A1W9P783-F1
#
_cell.length_a   1.000
_cell.length_b   1.000
_cell.length_c   1.000
_cell.angle_alpha   90.00
_cell.angle_beta   90.00
_cell.angle_gamma   90.00
#
_symmetry.space_group_name_H-M   'P 1'
#
loop_
_entity.id
_entity.type
_entity.pdbx_description
1 polymer ?
#
loop_
_entity_poly.entity_id
_entity_poly.type
_entity_poly.pdbx_seq_one_letter_code
_entity_poly.pdbx_strand_id
1 'polypeptide(L)' 'MAKINLGISKGFIGAISWVEEHKGDLHKQYQGKWVAVYDNKVVAVGKKISSVEKSRAENESSFS' A
#
# COMPACT_ATOMS: atom_id res chain seq x y z
N MET A 1 23.13 -18.94 -12.15
CA MET A 1 21.86 -18.25 -12.48
C MET A 1 20.82 -18.67 -11.46
N ALA A 2 20.43 -17.80 -10.52
CA ALA A 2 19.38 -18.13 -9.55
C ALA A 2 18.02 -17.99 -10.24
N LYS A 3 17.30 -19.11 -10.42
CA LYS A 3 15.88 -19.10 -10.80
C LYS A 3 15.09 -18.65 -9.58
N ILE A 4 14.65 -17.38 -9.58
CA ILE A 4 13.69 -16.89 -8.60
C ILE A 4 12.35 -17.55 -8.94
N ASN A 5 12.01 -18.60 -8.20
CA ASN A 5 10.69 -19.21 -8.27
C ASN A 5 9.75 -18.31 -7.46
N LEU A 6 9.15 -17.30 -8.12
CA LEU A 6 8.08 -16.50 -7.56
C LEU A 6 6.84 -17.41 -7.44
N GLY A 7 6.85 -18.29 -6.44
CA GLY A 7 5.69 -19.05 -6.04
C GLY A 7 4.64 -18.07 -5.54
N ILE A 8 3.77 -17.63 -6.44
CA ILE A 8 2.61 -16.83 -6.07
C ILE A 8 1.74 -17.72 -5.19
N SER A 9 1.72 -17.45 -3.89
CA SER A 9 0.92 -18.25 -2.96
C SER A 9 -0.57 -18.07 -3.28
N LYS A 10 -1.39 -19.10 -3.02
CA LYS A 10 -2.85 -19.01 -3.23
C LYS A 10 -3.48 -17.82 -2.50
N GLY A 11 -2.93 -17.47 -1.34
CA GLY A 11 -3.35 -16.29 -0.57
C GLY A 11 -3.05 -14.96 -1.28
N PHE A 12 -2.00 -14.88 -2.09
CA PHE A 12 -1.70 -13.70 -2.90
C PHE A 12 -2.68 -13.54 -4.06
N ILE A 13 -3.03 -14.63 -4.75
CA ILE A 13 -4.03 -14.59 -5.84
C ILE A 13 -5.39 -14.17 -5.28
N GLY A 14 -5.82 -14.75 -4.16
CA GLY A 14 -7.07 -14.35 -3.50
C GLY A 14 -7.08 -12.89 -3.08
N ALA A 15 -5.97 -12.40 -2.54
CA ALA A 15 -5.84 -10.99 -2.14
C ALA A 15 -5.97 -10.03 -3.34
N ILE A 16 -5.45 -10.37 -4.52
CA ILE A 16 -5.62 -9.54 -5.72
C ILE A 16 -7.10 -9.42 -6.11
N SER A 17 -7.79 -10.55 -6.25
CA SER A 17 -9.21 -10.56 -6.62
C SER A 17 -10.06 -9.79 -5.61
N TRP A 18 -9.80 -9.99 -4.31
CA TRP A 18 -10.50 -9.26 -3.26
C TRP A 18 -10.23 -7.75 -3.31
N VAL A 19 -8.98 -7.35 -3.57
CA VAL A 19 -8.62 -5.93 -3.73
C VAL A 19 -9.33 -5.31 -4.93
N GLU A 20 -9.47 -6.02 -6.05
CA GLU A 20 -10.19 -5.52 -7.22
C GLU A 20 -11.67 -5.29 -6.91
N GLU A 21 -12.32 -6.23 -6.24
CA GLU A 21 -13.71 -6.13 -5.79
C GLU A 21 -13.94 -4.97 -4.81
N HIS A 22 -12.99 -4.74 -3.89
CA HIS A 22 -13.14 -3.76 -2.80
C HIS A 22 -12.39 -2.44 -3.05
N LYS A 23 -11.82 -2.26 -4.26
CA LYS A 23 -10.95 -1.12 -4.58
C LYS A 23 -11.62 0.23 -4.30
N GLY A 24 -12.92 0.34 -4.61
CA GLY A 24 -13.69 1.57 -4.41
C GLY A 24 -13.77 1.96 -2.94
N ASP A 25 -14.07 0.99 -2.07
CA ASP A 25 -14.19 1.21 -0.62
C ASP A 25 -12.82 1.43 0.03
N LEU A 26 -11.80 0.66 -0.39
CA LEU A 26 -10.42 0.87 0.04
C LEU A 26 -9.93 2.26 -0.32
N HIS A 27 -10.26 2.75 -1.52
CA HIS A 27 -9.88 4.10 -1.95
C HIS A 27 -10.56 5.19 -1.11
N LYS A 28 -11.85 5.03 -0.80
CA LYS A 28 -12.59 5.98 0.06
C LYS A 28 -12.07 5.97 1.50
N GLN A 29 -11.85 4.79 2.07
CA GLN A 29 -11.45 4.63 3.46
C GLN A 29 -9.98 5.02 3.72
N TYR A 30 -9.09 4.70 2.78
CA TYR A 30 -7.64 4.90 2.91
C TYR A 30 -7.09 5.88 1.88
N GLN A 31 -7.88 6.89 1.52
CA GLN A 31 -7.50 7.88 0.52
C GLN A 31 -6.11 8.46 0.81
N GLY A 32 -5.25 8.47 -0.22
CA GLY A 32 -3.88 8.99 -0.12
C GLY A 32 -2.88 8.10 0.63
N LYS A 33 -3.27 6.91 1.08
CA LYS A 33 -2.41 5.96 1.80
C LYS A 33 -2.09 4.75 0.90
N TRP A 34 -0.98 4.08 1.17
CA TRP A 34 -0.76 2.71 0.67
C TRP A 34 -1.45 1.72 1.63
N VAL A 35 -1.91 0.61 1.09
CA VAL A 35 -2.64 -0.43 1.82
C VAL A 35 -1.99 -1.78 1.52
N ALA A 36 -1.63 -2.54 2.54
CA ALA A 36 -1.21 -3.93 2.40
C ALA A 36 -2.37 -4.86 2.72
N VAL A 37 -2.61 -5.82 1.83
CA VAL A 37 -3.67 -6.82 1.95
C VAL A 37 -3.05 -8.21 1.95
N TYR A 38 -3.51 -9.05 2.86
CA TYR A 38 -3.16 -10.46 2.94
C TYR A 38 -4.40 -11.25 3.34
N ASP A 39 -4.66 -12.36 2.64
CA ASP A 39 -5.79 -13.25 2.92
C ASP A 39 -7.13 -12.48 3.06
N ASN A 40 -7.42 -11.66 2.04
CA ASN A 40 -8.65 -10.87 1.93
C ASN A 40 -8.87 -9.87 3.09
N LYS A 41 -7.80 -9.44 3.76
CA LYS A 41 -7.87 -8.49 4.87
C LYS A 41 -6.78 -7.44 4.77
N VAL A 42 -7.11 -6.21 5.16
CA VAL A 42 -6.12 -5.14 5.33
C VAL A 42 -5.28 -5.44 6.56
N VAL A 43 -3.98 -5.58 6.36
CA VAL A 43 -3.01 -5.89 7.44
C VAL A 43 -2.14 -4.68 7.81
N ALA A 44 -1.97 -3.73 6.90
CA ALA A 44 -1.25 -2.49 7.18
C ALA A 44 -1.70 -1.35 6.27
N VAL A 45 -1.53 -0.12 6.74
CA VAL A 45 -1.82 1.11 6.01
C VAL A 45 -0.75 2.15 6.35
N GLY A 46 -0.28 2.92 5.37
CA GLY A 46 0.70 3.97 5.64
C GLY A 46 0.66 5.13 4.66
N LYS A 47 1.34 6.21 5.01
CA LYS A 47 1.48 7.38 4.12
C LYS A 47 2.39 7.01 2.95
N LYS A 48 2.09 7.56 1.76
CA LYS A 48 2.99 7.46 0.60
C LYS A 48 4.31 8.14 0.94
N ILE A 49 5.42 7.55 0.47
CA ILE A 49 6.75 8.09 0.73
C ILE A 49 6.89 9.53 0.23
N SER A 50 6.31 9.85 -0.93
CA SER A 50 6.27 11.22 -1.46
C SER A 50 5.54 12.21 -0.56
N SER A 51 4.50 11.78 0.16
CA SER A 51 3.82 12.62 1.15
C SER A 51 4.69 12.84 2.39
N VAL A 52 5.47 11.84 2.79
CA VAL A 52 6.40 11.96 3.94
C VAL A 52 7.54 12.91 3.59
N GLU A 53 8.12 12.78 2.39
CA GLU A 53 9.19 13.65 1.90
C GLU A 53 8.72 15.11 1.76
N LYS A 54 7.52 15.32 1.21
CA LYS A 54 6.93 16.67 1.09
C LYS A 54 6.71 17.33 2.46
N SER A 55 6.12 16.62 3.42
CA SER A 55 5.93 17.15 4.77
C SER A 55 7.25 17.43 5.49
N ARG A 56 8.32 16.69 5.20
CA ARG A 56 9.64 16.97 5.74
C ARG A 56 10.22 18.26 5.17
N ALA A 57 10.14 18.44 3.85
CA ALA A 57 10.63 19.65 3.18
C ALA A 57 9.89 20.92 3.64
N GLU A 58 8.56 20.85 3.81
CA GLU A 58 7.74 21.98 4.30
C GLU A 58 8.07 22.36 5.76
N ASN A 59 8.43 21.38 6.59
CA ASN A 59 8.80 21.60 7.98
C ASN A 59 10.22 22.20 8.11
N GLU A 60 11.16 21.76 7.26
CA GLU A 60 12.51 22.33 7.18
C GLU A 60 12.49 23.79 6.67
N SER A 61 11.58 24.15 5.76
CA SER A 61 11.43 25.55 5.29
C SER A 61 10.73 26.49 6.28
N SER A 62 10.01 25.94 7.27
CA SER A 62 9.33 26.75 8.30
C SER A 62 10.26 27.13 9.46
N PHE A 63 11.48 26.59 9.48
CA PHE A 63 12.49 26.81 10.51
C PHE A 63 13.70 27.62 9.99
N SER A 64 13.62 28.13 8.75
CA SER A 64 14.60 29.02 8.11
C SER A 64 14.01 30.43 7.97
#